data_AF-A0A0V7ZP29-F1
#
_entry.id   AF-A0A0V7ZP29-F1
#
_cell.length_a   1.000
_cell.length_b   1.000
_cell.length_c   1.000
_cell.angle_alpha   90.00
_cell.angle_beta   90.00
_cell.angle_gamma   90.00
#
_symmetry.space_group_name_H-M   'P 1'
#
loop_
_entity.id
_entity.type
_entity.pdbx_description
1 polymer ?
#
loop_
_entity_poly.entity_id
_entity_poly.type
_entity_poly.pdbx_seq_one_letter_code
_entity_poly.pdbx_strand_id
1 'polypeptide(L)'
;MSNNAYSTASSVDEFQERISARWDEGYDLVDIEYTDGIWFGVFQDLPGGNAYSTANSIGEFQEKIKARWDEKYDLVNVEHVDGIWFGIFQEDFGANAYSTASSVDEFQERISARWDEGYDLVDIEYTDGIWFGVFQDLPGGNAYSTANSIGEFQEKIKARWDEKYDLVNVEHVDGIWFGIFQDDSSITSAYHTASTFDELIESSQTLWDKQYELVDVEYADGIWFGTFEKEIYTPTLNDYVNQMSQYNDLLFSQSMALDAVNMAIDNSIIF
;
A
#
# COMPACT_ATOMS: atom_id res chain seq x y z
N MET A 1 9.89 -9.26 -11.05
CA MET A 1 9.02 -10.03 -10.14
C MET A 1 8.11 -8.99 -9.51
N SER A 2 6.83 -9.28 -9.29
CA SER A 2 5.97 -8.34 -8.56
C SER A 2 6.47 -8.27 -7.13
N ASN A 3 6.52 -7.10 -6.52
CA ASN A 3 6.79 -6.97 -5.08
C ASN A 3 5.49 -7.21 -4.28
N ASN A 4 4.53 -7.94 -4.85
CA ASN A 4 3.20 -8.12 -4.29
C ASN A 4 2.80 -9.59 -4.36
N ALA A 5 2.16 -10.07 -3.30
CA ALA A 5 1.61 -11.40 -3.15
C ALA A 5 0.26 -11.32 -2.43
N TYR A 6 -0.53 -12.39 -2.53
CA TYR A 6 -1.78 -12.49 -1.78
C TYR A 6 -1.96 -13.88 -1.20
N SER A 7 -2.75 -14.00 -0.15
CA SER A 7 -3.13 -15.28 0.44
C SER A 7 -4.61 -15.28 0.80
N THR A 8 -5.25 -16.44 0.69
CA THR A 8 -6.60 -16.67 1.20
C THR A 8 -6.61 -17.80 2.20
N ALA A 9 -7.57 -17.76 3.13
CA ALA A 9 -7.79 -18.80 4.13
C ALA A 9 -9.26 -18.86 4.53
N SER A 10 -9.74 -20.03 4.95
CA SER A 10 -11.14 -20.22 5.37
C SER A 10 -11.33 -20.08 6.90
N SER A 11 -10.25 -19.83 7.63
CA SER A 11 -10.25 -19.61 9.08
C SER A 11 -9.09 -18.72 9.48
N VAL A 12 -9.21 -18.06 10.64
CA VAL A 12 -8.12 -17.25 11.20
C VAL A 12 -6.86 -18.08 11.48
N ASP A 13 -7.00 -19.31 11.96
CA ASP A 13 -5.85 -20.19 12.22
C ASP A 13 -5.08 -20.51 10.94
N GLU A 14 -5.80 -20.86 9.85
CA GLU A 14 -5.15 -21.06 8.55
C GLU A 14 -4.54 -19.75 8.05
N PHE A 15 -5.21 -18.62 8.23
CA PHE A 15 -4.69 -17.33 7.80
C PHE A 15 -3.38 -16.95 8.51
N GLN A 16 -3.27 -17.22 9.81
CA GLN A 16 -2.02 -17.03 10.57
C GLN A 16 -0.87 -17.90 10.05
N GLU A 17 -1.17 -19.14 9.63
CA GLU A 17 -0.19 -19.99 8.95
C GLU A 17 0.23 -19.39 7.60
N ARG A 18 -0.70 -18.80 6.83
CA ARG A 18 -0.40 -18.11 5.57
C ARG A 18 0.48 -16.88 5.78
N ILE A 19 0.19 -16.06 6.80
CA ILE A 19 1.01 -14.90 7.15
C ILE A 19 2.45 -15.33 7.43
N SER A 20 2.62 -16.36 8.27
CA SER A 20 3.94 -16.89 8.63
C SER A 20 4.71 -17.40 7.39
N ALA A 21 4.03 -18.10 6.49
CA ALA A 21 4.63 -18.57 5.25
C ALA A 21 5.06 -17.42 4.32
N ARG A 22 4.30 -16.32 4.28
CA ARG A 22 4.66 -15.12 3.49
C ARG A 22 5.82 -14.35 4.09
N TRP A 23 5.90 -14.24 5.41
CA TRP A 23 7.08 -13.70 6.09
C TRP A 23 8.34 -14.52 5.80
N ASP A 24 8.25 -15.86 5.78
CA ASP A 24 9.37 -16.73 5.40
C ASP A 24 9.82 -16.54 3.95
N GLU A 25 8.92 -16.07 3.08
CA GLU A 25 9.18 -15.72 1.68
C GLU A 25 9.71 -14.28 1.53
N GLY A 26 9.71 -13.47 2.59
CA GLY A 26 10.16 -12.08 2.59
C GLY A 26 9.07 -11.06 2.24
N TYR A 27 7.79 -11.42 2.35
CA TYR A 27 6.69 -10.48 2.15
C TYR A 27 6.02 -10.10 3.46
N ASP A 28 5.79 -8.81 3.65
CA ASP A 28 5.08 -8.21 4.77
C ASP A 28 3.59 -8.12 4.47
N LEU A 29 2.75 -8.37 5.49
CA LEU A 29 1.31 -8.17 5.39
C LEU A 29 1.03 -6.67 5.45
N VAL A 30 0.27 -6.13 4.51
CA VAL A 30 -0.04 -4.68 4.44
C VAL A 30 -1.52 -4.37 4.58
N ASP A 31 -2.37 -5.33 4.20
CA ASP A 31 -3.81 -5.18 4.25
C ASP A 31 -4.50 -6.54 4.44
N ILE A 32 -5.69 -6.52 5.06
CA ILE A 32 -6.53 -7.70 5.23
C ILE A 32 -8.00 -7.37 4.99
N GLU A 33 -8.74 -8.37 4.52
CA GLU A 33 -10.18 -8.29 4.34
C GLU A 33 -10.80 -9.64 4.75
N TYR A 34 -12.01 -9.62 5.30
CA TYR A 34 -12.78 -10.82 5.58
C TYR A 34 -14.22 -10.69 5.09
N THR A 35 -14.50 -11.43 4.03
CA THR A 35 -15.85 -11.49 3.46
C THR A 35 -16.22 -12.90 3.06
N ASP A 36 -17.51 -13.22 3.19
CA ASP A 36 -18.10 -14.52 2.81
C ASP A 36 -17.35 -15.75 3.40
N GLY A 37 -16.77 -15.60 4.59
CA GLY A 37 -16.05 -16.67 5.28
C GLY A 37 -14.60 -16.86 4.82
N ILE A 38 -14.07 -15.95 4.02
CA ILE A 38 -12.71 -16.00 3.48
C ILE A 38 -11.92 -14.84 4.05
N TRP A 39 -10.80 -15.17 4.70
CA TRP A 39 -9.74 -14.21 4.99
C TRP A 39 -8.92 -14.00 3.74
N PHE A 40 -8.70 -12.75 3.39
CA PHE A 40 -7.82 -12.31 2.33
C PHE A 40 -6.74 -11.41 2.92
N GLY A 41 -5.51 -11.58 2.45
CA GLY A 41 -4.38 -10.74 2.86
C GLY A 41 -3.58 -10.31 1.65
N VAL A 42 -3.25 -9.03 1.61
CA VAL A 42 -2.33 -8.42 0.66
C VAL A 42 -0.95 -8.36 1.29
N PHE A 43 0.07 -8.76 0.54
CA PHE A 43 1.44 -8.81 1.00
C PHE A 43 2.37 -8.08 0.04
N GLN A 44 3.39 -7.40 0.58
CA GLN A 44 4.37 -6.64 -0.18
C GLN A 44 5.81 -6.95 0.24
N ASP A 45 6.75 -6.90 -0.71
CA ASP A 45 8.20 -7.00 -0.42
C ASP A 45 8.69 -5.62 0.04
N LEU A 46 8.50 -5.35 1.34
CA LEU A 46 8.90 -4.11 2.00
C LEU A 46 10.16 -4.35 2.85
N PRO A 47 11.05 -3.35 2.96
CA PRO A 47 12.15 -3.43 3.89
C PRO A 47 11.63 -3.25 5.33
N GLY A 48 11.99 -4.17 6.22
CA GLY A 48 11.73 -4.04 7.65
C GLY A 48 11.17 -5.32 8.26
N GLY A 49 10.68 -5.20 9.49
CA GLY A 49 9.91 -6.24 10.15
C GLY A 49 8.42 -5.93 10.07
N ASN A 50 7.60 -6.98 9.96
CA ASN A 50 6.15 -6.87 9.98
C ASN A 50 5.58 -7.68 11.16
N ALA A 51 4.48 -7.20 11.73
CA ALA A 51 3.81 -7.84 12.84
C ALA A 51 2.29 -7.62 12.76
N TYR A 52 1.53 -8.47 13.41
CA TYR A 52 0.11 -8.22 13.64
C TYR A 52 -0.26 -8.37 15.11
N SER A 53 -1.42 -7.85 15.50
CA SER A 53 -2.03 -8.10 16.81
C SER A 53 -3.53 -8.19 16.69
N THR A 54 -4.12 -9.12 17.43
CA THR A 54 -5.57 -9.28 17.52
C THR A 54 -6.09 -8.99 18.92
N ALA A 55 -7.35 -8.53 18.99
CA ALA A 55 -8.03 -8.24 20.25
C ALA A 55 -9.55 -8.39 20.09
N ASN A 56 -10.26 -8.81 21.16
CA ASN A 56 -11.72 -8.99 21.12
C ASN A 56 -12.50 -7.74 21.56
N SER A 57 -11.79 -6.63 21.81
CA SER A 57 -12.39 -5.36 22.21
C SER A 57 -11.45 -4.22 21.88
N ILE A 58 -12.02 -3.04 21.62
CA ILE A 58 -11.24 -1.83 21.35
C ILE A 58 -10.28 -1.49 22.51
N GLY A 59 -10.68 -1.71 23.76
CA GLY A 59 -9.83 -1.42 24.92
C GLY A 59 -8.60 -2.35 25.00
N GLU A 60 -8.78 -3.64 24.69
CA GLU A 60 -7.66 -4.57 24.56
C GLU A 60 -6.77 -4.19 23.36
N PHE A 61 -7.39 -3.83 22.23
CA PHE A 61 -6.67 -3.44 21.02
C PHE A 61 -5.78 -2.21 21.24
N GLN A 62 -6.28 -1.20 21.94
CA GLN A 62 -5.50 -0.01 22.31
C GLN A 62 -4.27 -0.34 23.18
N GLU A 63 -4.36 -1.36 24.06
CA GLU A 63 -3.20 -1.82 24.82
C GLU A 63 -2.22 -2.62 23.95
N LYS A 64 -2.71 -3.39 22.96
CA LYS A 64 -1.85 -4.05 21.97
C LYS A 64 -1.09 -3.04 21.11
N ILE A 65 -1.74 -1.98 20.65
CA ILE A 65 -1.10 -0.89 19.91
C ILE A 65 0.05 -0.28 20.72
N LYS A 66 -0.19 0.07 21.99
CA LYS A 66 0.87 0.61 22.88
C LYS A 66 2.04 -0.36 23.05
N ALA A 67 1.75 -1.65 23.24
CA ALA A 67 2.79 -2.66 23.36
C ALA A 67 3.65 -2.77 22.08
N ARG A 68 3.02 -2.68 20.90
CA ARG A 68 3.74 -2.65 19.61
C ARG A 68 4.57 -1.38 19.42
N TRP A 69 4.06 -0.23 19.83
CA TRP A 69 4.85 1.02 19.83
C TRP A 69 6.09 0.94 20.74
N ASP A 70 5.98 0.31 21.91
CA ASP A 70 7.12 0.06 22.79
C ASP A 70 8.16 -0.88 22.14
N GLU A 71 7.71 -1.77 21.25
CA GLU A 71 8.52 -2.69 20.44
C GLU A 71 9.03 -2.07 19.12
N LYS A 72 8.73 -0.79 18.83
CA LYS A 72 9.10 -0.09 17.57
C LYS A 72 8.35 -0.56 16.33
N TYR A 73 7.13 -1.05 16.54
CA TYR A 73 6.18 -1.38 15.48
C TYR A 73 5.06 -0.35 15.42
N ASP A 74 4.92 0.31 14.29
CA ASP A 74 3.92 1.34 14.04
C ASP A 74 2.68 0.71 13.38
N LEU A 75 1.49 1.07 13.87
CA LEU A 75 0.21 0.65 13.28
C LEU A 75 0.07 1.31 11.90
N VAL A 76 -0.16 0.48 10.87
CA VAL A 76 -0.29 0.94 9.47
C VAL A 76 -1.67 0.65 8.89
N ASN A 77 -2.35 -0.39 9.37
CA ASN A 77 -3.69 -0.76 8.95
C ASN A 77 -4.44 -1.44 10.11
N VAL A 78 -5.75 -1.28 10.14
CA VAL A 78 -6.68 -1.85 11.11
C VAL A 78 -7.93 -2.34 10.41
N GLU A 79 -8.38 -3.52 10.80
CA GLU A 79 -9.63 -4.10 10.32
C GLU A 79 -10.41 -4.70 11.50
N HIS A 80 -11.74 -4.69 11.45
CA HIS A 80 -12.57 -5.35 12.47
C HIS A 80 -13.50 -6.39 11.87
N VAL A 81 -12.95 -7.61 11.82
CA VAL A 81 -13.54 -8.75 11.15
C VAL A 81 -13.84 -9.89 12.11
N ASP A 82 -15.00 -10.53 11.93
CA ASP A 82 -15.46 -11.64 12.76
C ASP A 82 -15.43 -11.34 14.27
N GLY A 83 -15.69 -10.07 14.65
CA GLY A 83 -15.68 -9.59 16.03
C GLY A 83 -14.28 -9.45 16.66
N ILE A 84 -13.24 -9.39 15.83
CA ILE A 84 -11.84 -9.27 16.24
C ILE A 84 -11.26 -8.01 15.60
N TRP A 85 -10.69 -7.14 16.44
CA TRP A 85 -9.81 -6.07 15.97
C TRP A 85 -8.50 -6.70 15.54
N PHE A 86 -8.09 -6.44 14.31
CA PHE A 86 -6.84 -6.90 13.73
C PHE A 86 -6.03 -5.68 13.34
N GLY A 87 -4.84 -5.51 13.93
CA GLY A 87 -3.93 -4.43 13.58
C GLY A 87 -2.71 -5.00 12.88
N ILE A 88 -2.33 -4.37 11.78
CA ILE A 88 -1.11 -4.64 11.02
C ILE A 88 -0.09 -3.57 11.38
N PHE A 89 1.15 -3.99 11.64
CA PHE A 89 2.21 -3.13 12.10
C PHE A 89 3.50 -3.32 11.32
N GLN A 90 4.21 -2.22 11.07
CA GLN A 90 5.48 -2.21 10.39
C GLN A 90 6.58 -1.63 11.29
N GLU A 91 7.77 -2.22 11.27
CA GLU A 91 8.91 -1.81 12.08
C GLU A 91 9.50 -0.49 11.57
N ASP A 92 9.74 0.46 12.48
CA ASP A 92 10.40 1.75 12.22
C ASP A 92 9.79 2.53 11.02
N PHE A 93 8.46 2.46 10.83
CA PHE A 93 7.77 3.07 9.70
C PHE A 93 7.59 4.58 9.84
N GLY A 94 7.69 5.11 11.06
CA GLY A 94 7.71 6.55 11.31
C GLY A 94 6.89 6.95 12.53
N ALA A 95 6.65 8.25 12.70
CA ALA A 95 5.72 8.68 13.74
C ALA A 95 4.30 8.29 13.30
N ASN A 96 3.57 7.59 14.17
CA ASN A 96 2.19 7.23 13.92
C ASN A 96 1.26 7.70 15.05
N ALA A 97 -0.04 7.66 14.78
CA ALA A 97 -1.07 7.92 15.76
C ALA A 97 -2.35 7.17 15.39
N TYR A 98 -3.28 7.10 16.34
CA TYR A 98 -4.66 6.73 16.03
C TYR A 98 -5.64 7.71 16.70
N SER A 99 -6.86 7.74 16.17
CA SER A 99 -7.98 8.44 16.80
C SER A 99 -9.23 7.57 16.75
N THR A 100 -10.06 7.67 17.78
CA THR A 100 -11.40 7.07 17.77
C THR A 100 -12.48 8.13 17.93
N ALA A 101 -13.65 7.88 17.36
CA ALA A 101 -14.80 8.76 17.45
C ALA A 101 -16.11 7.97 17.45
N SER A 102 -17.15 8.53 18.06
CA SER A 102 -18.48 7.89 18.17
C SER A 102 -19.48 8.36 17.10
N SER A 103 -19.05 9.26 16.22
CA SER A 103 -19.83 9.82 15.13
C SER A 103 -18.92 10.31 14.02
N VAL A 104 -19.44 10.40 12.80
CA VAL A 104 -18.70 10.92 11.65
C VAL A 104 -18.28 12.37 11.85
N ASP A 105 -19.13 13.22 12.46
CA ASP A 105 -18.80 14.62 12.73
C ASP A 105 -17.62 14.73 13.69
N GLU A 106 -17.63 13.96 14.80
CA GLU A 106 -16.49 13.90 15.71
C GLU A 106 -15.25 13.36 14.99
N PHE A 107 -15.40 12.34 14.14
CA PHE A 107 -14.28 11.76 13.41
C PHE A 107 -13.63 12.78 12.45
N GLN A 108 -14.42 13.58 11.74
CA GLN A 108 -13.93 14.67 10.89
C GLN A 108 -13.16 15.73 11.68
N GLU A 109 -13.60 16.05 12.90
CA GLU A 109 -12.86 16.92 13.81
C GLU A 109 -11.53 16.28 14.22
N ARG A 110 -11.49 14.96 14.47
CA ARG A 110 -10.24 14.23 14.78
C ARG A 110 -9.27 14.22 13.60
N ILE A 111 -9.76 13.98 12.38
CA ILE A 111 -8.93 14.05 11.16
C ILE A 111 -8.31 15.43 11.05
N SER A 112 -9.11 16.50 11.18
CA SER A 112 -8.63 17.87 11.09
C SER A 112 -7.56 18.18 12.15
N ALA A 113 -7.78 17.74 13.39
CA ALA A 113 -6.81 17.91 14.46
C ALA A 113 -5.49 17.16 14.20
N ARG A 114 -5.54 15.97 13.58
CA ARG A 114 -4.35 15.20 13.21
C ARG A 114 -3.58 15.83 12.05
N TRP A 115 -4.27 16.37 11.05
CA TRP A 115 -3.65 17.16 10.00
C TRP A 115 -2.95 18.41 10.56
N ASP A 116 -3.55 19.10 11.52
CA ASP A 116 -2.91 20.25 12.21
C ASP A 116 -1.66 19.84 13.00
N GLU A 117 -1.59 18.58 13.44
CA GLU A 117 -0.42 17.98 14.11
C GLU A 117 0.65 17.46 13.12
N GLY A 118 0.35 17.45 11.81
CA GLY A 118 1.24 16.95 10.76
C GLY A 118 1.11 15.45 10.48
N TYR A 119 0.02 14.81 10.89
CA TYR A 119 -0.27 13.41 10.59
C TYR A 119 -1.35 13.27 9.54
N ASP A 120 -1.11 12.43 8.54
CA ASP A 120 -2.02 12.08 7.47
C ASP A 120 -2.86 10.86 7.82
N LEU A 121 -4.13 10.84 7.44
CA LEU A 121 -4.99 9.66 7.56
C LEU A 121 -4.54 8.65 6.50
N VAL A 122 -4.26 7.42 6.90
CA VAL A 122 -3.81 6.36 5.97
C VAL A 122 -4.77 5.20 5.89
N ASP A 123 -5.56 5.00 6.93
CA ASP A 123 -6.52 3.91 7.02
C ASP A 123 -7.64 4.26 8.01
N ILE A 124 -8.80 3.64 7.82
CA ILE A 124 -10.04 3.90 8.53
C ILE A 124 -10.82 2.60 8.69
N GLU A 125 -11.40 2.42 9.87
CA GLU A 125 -12.34 1.32 10.09
C GLU A 125 -13.55 1.82 10.90
N TYR A 126 -14.74 1.28 10.61
CA TYR A 126 -15.94 1.54 11.40
C TYR A 126 -16.70 0.28 11.77
N THR A 127 -16.78 0.09 13.08
CA THR A 127 -17.51 -1.03 13.63
C THR A 127 -18.12 -0.68 14.97
N ASP A 128 -19.27 -1.29 15.30
CA ASP A 128 -19.94 -1.12 16.59
C ASP A 128 -20.15 0.36 17.02
N GLY A 129 -20.32 1.27 16.05
CA GLY A 129 -20.50 2.71 16.30
C GLY A 129 -19.22 3.46 16.64
N ILE A 130 -18.05 2.88 16.38
CA ILE A 130 -16.74 3.45 16.60
C ILE A 130 -16.08 3.65 15.24
N TRP A 131 -15.77 4.89 14.91
CA TRP A 131 -14.80 5.23 13.87
C TRP A 131 -13.40 5.10 14.46
N PHE A 132 -12.53 4.40 13.77
CA PHE A 132 -11.11 4.28 14.07
C PHE A 132 -10.33 4.81 12.87
N GLY A 133 -9.37 5.69 13.09
CA GLY A 133 -8.47 6.18 12.05
C GLY A 133 -7.03 5.94 12.43
N VAL A 134 -6.25 5.40 11.50
CA VAL A 134 -4.79 5.27 11.58
C VAL A 134 -4.16 6.46 10.89
N PHE A 135 -3.18 7.06 11.54
CA PHE A 135 -2.50 8.24 11.03
C PHE A 135 -0.99 8.07 11.05
N GLN A 136 -0.30 8.64 10.06
CA GLN A 136 1.14 8.56 9.89
C GLN A 136 1.74 9.93 9.53
N ASP A 137 2.97 10.18 9.98
CA ASP A 137 3.76 11.35 9.57
C ASP A 137 4.38 11.08 8.19
N LEU A 138 3.60 11.36 7.14
CA LEU A 138 4.01 11.20 5.75
C LEU A 138 4.26 12.57 5.10
N PRO A 139 5.24 12.68 4.20
CA PRO A 139 5.45 13.91 3.44
C PRO A 139 4.36 14.03 2.37
N GLY A 140 3.49 15.04 2.46
CA GLY A 140 2.49 15.27 1.43
C GLY A 140 1.31 16.11 1.89
N GLY A 141 0.29 16.16 1.06
CA GLY A 141 -1.05 16.58 1.45
C GLY A 141 -1.95 15.35 1.57
N ASN A 142 -2.92 15.38 2.49
CA ASN A 142 -3.89 14.30 2.65
C ASN A 142 -5.31 14.82 2.44
N ALA A 143 -6.15 13.98 1.85
CA ALA A 143 -7.55 14.29 1.59
C ALA A 143 -8.40 13.03 1.72
N TYR A 144 -9.69 13.22 1.97
CA TYR A 144 -10.66 12.15 1.85
C TYR A 144 -11.83 12.56 0.98
N SER A 145 -12.56 11.57 0.45
CA SER A 145 -13.82 11.78 -0.26
C SER A 145 -14.82 10.72 0.14
N THR A 146 -16.09 11.10 0.22
CA THR A 146 -17.19 10.16 0.51
C THR A 146 -18.24 10.18 -0.59
N ALA A 147 -18.92 9.05 -0.77
CA ALA A 147 -20.02 8.89 -1.72
C ALA A 147 -21.00 7.79 -1.28
N ASN A 148 -22.29 7.94 -1.61
CA ASN A 148 -23.32 6.95 -1.24
C ASN A 148 -23.55 5.86 -2.31
N SER A 149 -22.69 5.83 -3.33
CA SER A 149 -22.74 4.82 -4.38
C SER A 149 -21.40 4.72 -5.08
N ILE A 150 -21.06 3.52 -5.55
CA ILE A 150 -19.83 3.29 -6.30
C ILE A 150 -19.69 4.20 -7.52
N GLY A 151 -20.79 4.51 -8.23
CA GLY A 151 -20.75 5.39 -9.40
C GLY A 151 -20.39 6.83 -9.06
N GLU A 152 -20.92 7.36 -7.94
CA GLU A 152 -20.51 8.67 -7.43
C GLU A 152 -19.07 8.64 -6.91
N PHE A 153 -18.69 7.57 -6.23
CA PHE A 153 -17.33 7.39 -5.70
C PHE A 153 -16.27 7.41 -6.80
N GLN A 154 -16.52 6.73 -7.92
CA GLN A 154 -15.63 6.73 -9.08
C GLN A 154 -15.44 8.14 -9.68
N GLU A 155 -16.47 8.99 -9.64
CA GLU A 155 -16.32 10.39 -10.06
C GLU A 155 -15.54 11.23 -9.05
N LYS A 156 -15.64 10.92 -7.74
CA LYS A 156 -14.79 11.53 -6.70
C LYS A 156 -13.33 11.15 -6.87
N ILE A 157 -13.03 9.88 -7.15
CA ILE A 157 -11.66 9.42 -7.43
C ILE A 157 -11.07 10.19 -8.60
N LYS A 158 -11.79 10.29 -9.73
CA LYS A 158 -11.33 11.08 -10.89
C LYS A 158 -11.07 12.54 -10.55
N ALA A 159 -11.96 13.17 -9.77
CA ALA A 159 -11.77 14.55 -9.34
C ALA A 159 -10.50 14.71 -8.49
N ARG A 160 -10.19 13.75 -7.61
CA ARG A 160 -8.95 13.75 -6.81
C ARG A 160 -7.70 13.52 -7.66
N TRP A 161 -7.74 12.62 -8.64
CA TRP A 161 -6.65 12.45 -9.60
C TRP A 161 -6.40 13.72 -10.43
N ASP A 162 -7.44 14.46 -10.81
CA ASP A 162 -7.31 15.76 -11.48
C ASP A 162 -6.64 16.81 -10.57
N GLU A 163 -6.86 16.71 -9.26
CA GLU A 163 -6.23 17.51 -8.20
C GLU A 163 -4.81 17.03 -7.82
N LYS A 164 -4.31 15.94 -8.41
CA LYS A 164 -3.00 15.31 -8.11
C LYS A 164 -2.91 14.55 -6.79
N TYR A 165 -4.06 14.09 -6.30
CA TYR A 165 -4.14 13.18 -5.17
C TYR A 165 -4.31 11.74 -5.67
N ASP A 166 -3.55 10.81 -5.11
CA ASP A 166 -3.60 9.38 -5.36
C ASP A 166 -4.44 8.67 -4.30
N LEU A 167 -5.24 7.69 -4.71
CA LEU A 167 -6.06 6.86 -3.84
C LEU A 167 -5.18 5.79 -3.20
N VAL A 168 -5.17 5.73 -1.87
CA VAL A 168 -4.29 4.82 -1.11
C VAL A 168 -5.06 3.76 -0.32
N ASN A 169 -6.31 4.05 0.03
CA ASN A 169 -7.17 3.13 0.78
C ASN A 169 -8.65 3.47 0.53
N VAL A 170 -9.49 2.43 0.52
CA VAL A 170 -10.93 2.51 0.37
C VAL A 170 -11.58 1.65 1.44
N GLU A 171 -12.57 2.21 2.11
CA GLU A 171 -13.40 1.49 3.08
C GLU A 171 -14.87 1.75 2.77
N HIS A 172 -15.74 0.76 3.00
CA HIS A 172 -17.18 0.91 2.86
C HIS A 172 -17.94 0.79 4.19
N VAL A 173 -18.08 1.95 4.82
CA VAL A 173 -18.72 2.11 6.12
C VAL A 173 -20.17 2.59 6.00
N ASP A 174 -21.11 1.91 6.67
CA ASP A 174 -22.50 2.41 6.90
C ASP A 174 -23.21 2.87 5.59
N GLY A 175 -22.93 2.17 4.48
CA GLY A 175 -23.48 2.51 3.15
C GLY A 175 -22.79 3.68 2.45
N ILE A 176 -21.61 4.06 2.92
CA ILE A 176 -20.80 5.15 2.38
C ILE A 176 -19.44 4.60 1.96
N TRP A 177 -19.11 4.82 0.69
CA TRP A 177 -17.75 4.64 0.19
C TRP A 177 -16.88 5.78 0.72
N PHE A 178 -15.82 5.44 1.44
CA PHE A 178 -14.83 6.37 1.97
C PHE A 178 -13.50 6.11 1.28
N GLY A 179 -12.94 7.12 0.62
CA GLY A 179 -11.61 7.02 -0.01
C GLY A 179 -10.63 7.95 0.66
N ILE A 180 -9.46 7.43 1.00
CA ILE A 180 -8.32 8.17 1.51
C ILE A 180 -7.37 8.44 0.36
N PHE A 181 -6.88 9.68 0.28
CA PHE A 181 -6.01 10.12 -0.80
C PHE A 181 -4.79 10.89 -0.29
N GLN A 182 -3.68 10.75 -1.00
CA GLN A 182 -2.41 11.40 -0.69
C GLN A 182 -1.87 12.16 -1.91
N ASP A 183 -1.39 13.38 -1.70
CA ASP A 183 -0.55 14.11 -2.65
C ASP A 183 0.90 13.67 -2.43
N ASP A 184 1.20 12.46 -2.94
CA ASP A 184 2.54 11.92 -2.97
C ASP A 184 3.01 11.76 -4.42
N SER A 185 3.94 12.62 -4.82
CA SER A 185 4.57 12.58 -6.14
C SER A 185 5.40 11.31 -6.42
N SER A 186 5.61 10.46 -5.41
CA SER A 186 6.35 9.21 -5.51
C SER A 186 5.49 8.03 -5.95
N ILE A 187 4.16 8.18 -6.00
CA ILE A 187 3.23 7.12 -6.42
C ILE A 187 2.32 7.56 -7.56
N THR A 188 1.63 6.58 -8.16
CA THR A 188 0.42 6.78 -8.95
C THR A 188 -0.53 5.65 -8.61
N SER A 189 -1.77 6.00 -8.36
CA SER A 189 -2.83 5.07 -8.00
C SER A 189 -3.67 4.65 -9.21
N ALA A 190 -4.26 3.46 -9.10
CA ALA A 190 -5.30 2.96 -9.97
C ALA A 190 -6.31 2.17 -9.12
N TYR A 191 -7.49 1.91 -9.68
CA TYR A 191 -8.43 0.99 -9.04
C TYR A 191 -9.03 0.02 -10.06
N HIS A 192 -9.54 -1.08 -9.55
CA HIS A 192 -10.37 -2.01 -10.31
C HIS A 192 -11.58 -2.45 -9.49
N THR A 193 -12.72 -2.64 -10.17
CA THR A 193 -13.93 -3.18 -9.53
C THR A 193 -14.34 -4.47 -10.22
N ALA A 194 -14.64 -5.51 -9.45
CA ALA A 194 -15.05 -6.82 -9.96
C ALA A 194 -16.31 -7.33 -9.24
N SER A 195 -17.06 -8.23 -9.88
CA SER A 195 -18.24 -8.86 -9.25
C SER A 195 -17.88 -10.12 -8.46
N THR A 196 -16.68 -10.65 -8.69
CA THR A 196 -16.14 -11.81 -7.96
C THR A 196 -14.68 -11.56 -7.62
N PHE A 197 -14.22 -12.24 -6.57
CA PHE A 197 -12.82 -12.20 -6.16
C PHE A 197 -11.88 -12.72 -7.27
N ASP A 198 -12.26 -13.81 -7.95
CA ASP A 198 -11.45 -14.36 -9.05
C ASP A 198 -11.27 -13.34 -10.19
N GLU A 199 -12.32 -12.58 -10.53
CA GLU A 199 -12.25 -11.50 -11.52
C GLU A 199 -11.34 -10.34 -11.06
N LEU A 200 -11.34 -10.01 -9.76
CA LEU A 200 -10.42 -9.02 -9.21
C LEU A 200 -8.98 -9.50 -9.41
N ILE A 201 -8.67 -10.73 -9.01
CA ILE A 201 -7.32 -11.31 -9.11
C ILE A 201 -6.85 -11.44 -10.57
N GLU A 202 -7.71 -11.86 -11.49
CA GLU A 202 -7.38 -11.88 -12.92
C GLU A 202 -7.02 -10.47 -13.44
N SER A 203 -7.73 -9.44 -12.96
CA SER A 203 -7.48 -8.05 -13.33
C SER A 203 -6.21 -7.50 -12.69
N SER A 204 -5.90 -7.90 -11.44
CA SER A 204 -4.65 -7.57 -10.74
C SER A 204 -3.43 -8.02 -11.53
N GLN A 205 -3.47 -9.19 -12.19
CA GLN A 205 -2.37 -9.66 -13.03
C GLN A 205 -2.04 -8.69 -14.18
N THR A 206 -3.06 -8.07 -14.79
CA THR A 206 -2.87 -7.07 -15.84
C THR A 206 -2.25 -5.78 -15.30
N LEU A 207 -2.52 -5.44 -14.04
CA LEU A 207 -1.95 -4.28 -13.36
C LEU A 207 -0.52 -4.54 -12.87
N TRP A 208 -0.22 -5.75 -12.39
CA TRP A 208 1.15 -6.19 -12.06
C TRP A 208 2.09 -6.11 -13.27
N ASP A 209 1.62 -6.48 -14.47
CA ASP A 209 2.38 -6.32 -15.72
C ASP A 209 2.72 -4.84 -16.03
N LYS A 210 1.93 -3.90 -15.48
CA LYS A 210 2.15 -2.46 -15.57
C LYS A 210 2.90 -1.90 -14.36
N GLN A 211 3.36 -2.75 -13.45
CA GLN A 211 4.05 -2.43 -12.20
C GLN A 211 3.16 -1.69 -11.18
N TYR A 212 1.85 -1.86 -11.28
CA TYR A 212 0.96 -1.52 -10.18
C TYR A 212 0.91 -2.68 -9.21
N GLU A 213 0.80 -2.41 -7.93
CA GLU A 213 0.76 -3.36 -6.83
C GLU A 213 -0.54 -3.15 -6.07
N LEU A 214 -1.18 -4.25 -5.66
CA LEU A 214 -2.40 -4.17 -4.88
C LEU A 214 -2.00 -3.71 -3.47
N VAL A 215 -2.64 -2.66 -2.96
CA VAL A 215 -2.34 -2.12 -1.61
C VAL A 215 -3.48 -2.34 -0.65
N ASP A 216 -4.70 -2.41 -1.18
CA ASP A 216 -5.92 -2.43 -0.39
C ASP A 216 -7.04 -3.11 -1.18
N VAL A 217 -7.89 -3.87 -0.48
CA VAL A 217 -9.07 -4.53 -1.02
C VAL A 217 -10.26 -4.37 -0.10
N GLU A 218 -11.35 -3.87 -0.66
CA GLU A 218 -12.63 -3.70 0.01
C GLU A 218 -13.71 -4.55 -0.69
N TYR A 219 -14.60 -5.19 0.08
CA TYR A 219 -15.80 -5.82 -0.45
C TYR A 219 -17.11 -5.24 0.09
N ALA A 220 -17.80 -4.50 -0.78
CA ALA A 220 -19.08 -3.90 -0.46
C ALA A 220 -20.08 -3.90 -1.61
N ASP A 221 -21.37 -3.95 -1.25
CA ASP A 221 -22.49 -3.92 -2.21
C ASP A 221 -22.39 -4.97 -3.34
N GLY A 222 -21.73 -6.11 -3.06
CA GLY A 222 -21.49 -7.17 -4.04
C GLY A 222 -20.39 -6.83 -5.05
N ILE A 223 -19.52 -5.86 -4.73
CA ILE A 223 -18.41 -5.40 -5.55
C ILE A 223 -17.12 -5.57 -4.76
N TRP A 224 -16.16 -6.22 -5.39
CA TRP A 224 -14.77 -6.20 -4.96
C TRP A 224 -14.11 -4.95 -5.52
N PHE A 225 -13.52 -4.13 -4.66
CA PHE A 225 -12.77 -2.94 -5.03
C PHE A 225 -11.30 -3.18 -4.67
N GLY A 226 -10.42 -3.18 -5.68
CA GLY A 226 -8.98 -3.21 -5.44
C GLY A 226 -8.37 -1.84 -5.68
N THR A 227 -7.63 -1.34 -4.69
CA THR A 227 -6.80 -0.16 -4.79
C THR A 227 -5.38 -0.57 -5.13
N PHE A 228 -4.78 0.09 -6.10
CA PHE A 228 -3.45 -0.25 -6.60
C PHE A 228 -2.55 0.97 -6.64
N GLU A 229 -1.27 0.78 -6.35
CA GLU A 229 -0.25 1.82 -6.40
C GLU A 229 0.92 1.41 -7.27
N LYS A 230 1.58 2.41 -7.84
CA LYS A 230 2.82 2.23 -8.58
C LYS A 230 3.81 3.28 -8.14
N GLU A 231 4.94 2.84 -7.62
CA GLU A 231 6.06 3.75 -7.37
C GLU A 231 6.55 4.40 -8.68
N ILE A 232 6.59 5.73 -8.67
CA ILE A 232 7.28 6.54 -9.65
C ILE A 232 8.74 6.64 -9.22
N TYR A 233 9.58 5.79 -9.80
CA TYR A 233 11.01 5.91 -9.64
C TYR A 233 11.50 7.31 -10.06
N THR A 234 11.93 8.10 -9.08
CA THR A 234 12.64 9.35 -9.32
C THR A 234 14.13 9.07 -9.22
N PRO A 235 14.89 9.08 -10.33
CA PRO A 235 16.30 8.73 -10.30
C PRO A 235 17.09 9.66 -9.38
N THR A 236 17.85 9.09 -8.46
CA THR A 236 18.70 9.88 -7.57
C THR A 236 19.92 10.41 -8.34
N LEU A 237 20.59 11.43 -7.79
CA LEU A 237 21.86 11.91 -8.34
C LEU A 237 22.90 10.77 -8.45
N ASN A 238 22.88 9.83 -7.51
CA ASN A 238 23.76 8.66 -7.54
C ASN A 238 23.43 7.72 -8.68
N ASP A 239 22.16 7.56 -9.04
CA ASP A 239 21.74 6.74 -10.18
C ASP A 239 22.19 7.34 -11.50
N TYR A 240 22.13 8.67 -11.62
CA TYR A 240 22.72 9.39 -12.76
C TYR A 240 24.24 9.23 -12.84
N VAL A 241 24.95 9.32 -11.71
CA VAL A 241 26.40 9.12 -11.66
C VAL A 241 26.79 7.69 -12.04
N ASN A 242 26.03 6.69 -11.56
CA ASN A 242 26.25 5.29 -11.88
C ASN A 242 25.97 4.99 -13.37
N GLN A 243 24.89 5.54 -13.93
CA GLN A 243 24.61 5.42 -15.37
C GLN A 243 25.72 6.08 -16.22
N MET A 244 26.18 7.28 -15.83
CA MET A 244 27.29 7.97 -16.51
C MET A 244 28.59 7.18 -16.45
N SER A 245 28.89 6.52 -15.31
CA SER A 245 30.06 5.64 -15.17
C SER A 245 29.98 4.46 -16.13
N GLN A 246 28.83 3.76 -16.18
CA GLN A 246 28.61 2.63 -17.08
C GLN A 246 28.71 3.05 -18.56
N TYR A 247 28.21 4.24 -18.89
CA TYR A 247 28.30 4.76 -20.26
C TYR A 247 29.75 5.08 -20.66
N ASN A 248 30.55 5.60 -19.73
CA ASN A 248 31.97 5.87 -19.95
C ASN A 248 32.79 4.58 -20.11
N ASP A 249 32.50 3.55 -19.32
CA ASP A 249 33.14 2.23 -19.45
C ASP A 249 32.81 1.59 -20.81
N LEU A 250 31.56 1.74 -21.27
CA LEU A 250 31.13 1.27 -22.58
C LEU A 250 31.87 2.00 -23.71
N LEU A 251 31.94 3.34 -23.66
CA LEU A 251 32.67 4.15 -24.65
C LEU A 251 34.17 3.80 -24.67
N PHE A 252 34.78 3.59 -23.51
CA PHE A 252 36.19 3.20 -23.41
C PHE A 252 36.42 1.81 -24.03
N SER A 253 35.53 0.84 -23.77
CA SER A 253 35.62 -0.49 -24.36
C SER A 253 35.47 -0.48 -25.89
N GLN A 254 34.60 0.38 -26.43
CA GLN A 254 34.42 0.56 -27.87
C GLN A 254 35.64 1.22 -28.52
N SER A 255 36.28 2.19 -27.85
CA SER A 255 37.49 2.81 -28.39
C SER A 255 38.65 1.82 -28.46
N MET A 256 38.84 1.00 -27.43
CA MET A 256 39.86 -0.05 -27.42
C MET A 256 39.63 -1.09 -28.52
N ALA A 257 38.37 -1.47 -28.77
CA ALA A 257 38.03 -2.39 -29.85
C ALA A 257 38.35 -1.79 -31.22
N LEU A 258 38.08 -0.49 -31.43
CA LEU A 258 38.39 0.19 -32.68
C LEU A 258 39.90 0.30 -32.92
N ASP A 259 40.66 0.63 -31.88
CA ASP A 259 42.13 0.70 -31.94
C ASP A 259 42.74 -0.67 -32.28
N ALA A 260 42.22 -1.75 -31.69
CA ALA A 260 42.65 -3.11 -31.99
C ALA A 260 42.37 -3.50 -33.45
N VAL A 261 41.22 -3.09 -34.01
CA VAL A 261 40.87 -3.32 -35.42
C VAL A 261 41.81 -2.55 -36.35
N ASN A 262 42.09 -1.27 -36.04
CA ASN A 262 42.99 -0.45 -36.84
C ASN A 262 44.43 -1.01 -36.83
N MET A 263 44.92 -1.46 -35.67
CA MET A 263 46.22 -2.13 -35.57
C MET A 263 46.29 -3.44 -36.36
N ALA A 264 45.19 -4.21 -36.43
CA ALA A 264 45.14 -5.43 -37.23
C ALA A 264 45.15 -5.14 -38.73
N ILE A 265 44.48 -4.06 -39.17
CA ILE A 265 44.46 -3.62 -40.56
C ILE A 265 45.85 -3.14 -40.99
N ASP A 266 46.51 -2.28 -40.20
CA ASP A 266 47.85 -1.76 -40.54
C ASP A 266 48.91 -2.86 -40.63
N ASN A 267 48.83 -3.89 -39.77
CA ASN A 267 49.73 -5.05 -39.82
C ASN A 267 49.45 -6.02 -40.98
N SER A 268 48.30 -5.90 -41.66
CA SER A 268 47.91 -6.75 -42.79
C SER A 268 48.27 -6.18 -44.17
N ILE A 269 48.68 -4.91 -44.25
CA ILE A 269 49.01 -4.20 -45.51
C ILE A 269 50.50 -4.37 -45.91
N ILE A 270 51.31 -5.03 -45.09
CA ILE A 270 52.73 -5.32 -45.40
C ILE A 270 52.86 -6.72 -46.05
N PHE A 271 52.54 -6.84 -47.34
CA PHE A 271 52.96 -7.95 -48.20
C PHE A 271 53.20 -7.49 -49.65
#